data_AF-A0A964L4W5-F1
#
_entry.id   AF-A0A964L4W5-F1
#
_cell.length_a   1.000
_cell.length_b   1.000
_cell.length_c   1.000
_cell.angle_alpha   90.00
_cell.angle_beta   90.00
_cell.angle_gamma   90.00
#
_symmetry.space_group_name_H-M   'P 1'
#
loop_
_entity.id
_entity.type
_entity.pdbx_description
1 polymer ?
#
loop_
_entity_poly.entity_id
_entity_poly.type
_entity_poly.pdbx_seq_one_letter_code
_entity_poly.pdbx_strand_id
1 'polypeptide(L)'
;MYVREISLVALLTPAEEKTLGWSIINDNDAAAKERMITANLRLVIAISKGYMNRGISLPDLIEEGNVGLIRAVEGFDPAQGARFSTYASWWIKQSIKRTLLNATQPIHIPAYMIDLISRCKSASKMLEEKLGHPPSLVELAREMQVPLGKLQIIRRALRAYNTPNQVTTQNSEGDVADFADVFEDTTSKNPTKVIEENELLGVIMGLLETIDSREAEVLRLRFGLDGTEPLTLNEVGNRVGLTRERVRQIEVETLERLGRQLGSNQSLALLFKTGPGGHAANPSRSRGATPAPLSELLSPEHPSKYSQVPRKPKGGAGSDAMKRR
;
A
#
# COMPACT_ATOMS: atom_id res chain seq x y z
N MET A 1 12.03 -20.49 -30.24
CA MET A 1 11.25 -19.81 -31.29
C MET A 1 11.66 -18.34 -31.36
N TYR A 2 11.29 -17.52 -30.39
CA TYR A 2 11.56 -16.06 -30.31
C TYR A 2 12.94 -15.56 -30.80
N VAL A 3 14.05 -16.09 -30.26
CA VAL A 3 15.41 -15.62 -30.64
C VAL A 3 15.74 -15.90 -32.11
N ARG A 4 15.20 -16.98 -32.69
CA ARG A 4 15.43 -17.32 -34.10
C ARG A 4 14.68 -16.36 -35.02
N GLU A 5 13.43 -16.02 -34.72
CA GLU A 5 12.62 -15.08 -35.50
C GLU A 5 13.26 -13.69 -35.56
N ILE A 6 13.75 -13.19 -34.44
CA ILE A 6 14.40 -11.88 -34.35
C ILE A 6 15.74 -11.84 -35.09
N SER A 7 16.42 -12.97 -35.21
CA SER A 7 17.70 -13.04 -35.93
C SER A 7 17.56 -12.90 -37.45
N LEU A 8 16.36 -13.10 -37.99
CA LEU A 8 16.07 -13.00 -39.43
C LEU A 8 15.90 -11.55 -39.89
N VAL A 9 15.62 -10.62 -38.98
CA VAL A 9 15.42 -9.20 -39.30
C VAL A 9 16.78 -8.51 -39.47
N ALA A 10 16.95 -7.80 -40.58
CA ALA A 10 18.16 -7.04 -40.87
C ALA A 10 18.32 -5.84 -39.92
N LEU A 11 19.57 -5.55 -39.54
CA LEU A 11 19.90 -4.37 -38.74
C LEU A 11 19.76 -3.10 -39.59
N LEU A 12 19.28 -2.02 -38.98
CA LEU A 12 19.14 -0.73 -39.65
C LEU A 12 20.48 -0.03 -39.79
N THR A 13 20.65 0.66 -40.92
CA THR A 13 21.78 1.58 -41.11
C THR A 13 21.51 2.93 -40.41
N PRO A 14 22.54 3.75 -40.13
CA PRO A 14 22.34 5.05 -39.50
C PRO A 14 21.46 6.01 -40.33
N ALA A 15 21.49 5.86 -41.65
CA ALA A 15 20.65 6.64 -42.55
C ALA A 15 19.18 6.17 -42.44
N GLU A 16 18.95 4.86 -42.42
CA GLU A 16 17.61 4.28 -42.23
C GLU A 16 17.00 4.67 -40.88
N GLU A 17 17.77 4.63 -39.79
CA GLU A 17 17.35 5.08 -38.45
C GLU A 17 16.78 6.50 -38.50
N LYS A 18 17.44 7.41 -39.22
CA LYS A 18 16.98 8.80 -39.37
C LYS A 18 15.71 8.89 -40.20
N THR A 19 15.64 8.18 -41.33
CA THR A 19 14.45 8.21 -42.18
C THR A 19 13.22 7.71 -41.44
N LEU A 20 13.34 6.57 -40.74
CA LEU A 20 12.26 5.99 -39.95
C LEU A 20 11.88 6.91 -38.79
N GLY A 21 12.85 7.47 -38.08
CA GLY A 21 12.57 8.41 -36.99
C GLY A 21 11.82 9.67 -37.44
N TRP A 22 12.14 10.22 -38.62
CA TRP A 22 11.40 11.35 -39.18
C TRP A 22 9.97 10.99 -39.55
N SER A 23 9.74 9.84 -40.18
CA SER A 23 8.39 9.34 -40.50
C SER A 23 7.56 9.08 -39.24
N ILE A 24 8.18 8.58 -38.17
CA ILE A 24 7.50 8.35 -36.89
C ILE A 24 7.08 9.67 -36.24
N ILE A 25 7.95 10.68 -36.21
CA ILE A 25 7.64 11.97 -35.57
C ILE A 25 6.63 12.79 -36.38
N ASN A 26 6.79 12.87 -37.70
CA ASN A 26 6.00 13.78 -38.54
C ASN A 26 4.64 13.17 -38.90
N ASP A 27 4.63 11.88 -39.26
CA ASP A 27 3.48 11.23 -39.88
C ASP A 27 2.83 10.18 -38.95
N ASN A 28 3.42 9.92 -37.79
CA ASN A 28 3.01 8.86 -36.86
C ASN A 28 2.86 7.50 -37.56
N ASP A 29 3.77 7.20 -38.48
CA ASP A 29 3.72 5.99 -39.31
C ASP A 29 3.93 4.71 -38.48
N ALA A 30 2.88 3.89 -38.42
CA ALA A 30 2.87 2.63 -37.71
C ALA A 30 3.84 1.59 -38.30
N ALA A 31 4.00 1.56 -39.63
CA ALA A 31 4.89 0.62 -40.29
C ALA A 31 6.36 0.97 -40.02
N ALA A 32 6.69 2.27 -40.03
CA ALA A 32 8.01 2.74 -39.64
C ALA A 32 8.33 2.40 -38.17
N LYS A 33 7.36 2.59 -37.27
CA LYS A 33 7.48 2.22 -35.85
C LYS A 33 7.73 0.72 -35.67
N GLU A 34 6.93 -0.14 -36.30
CA GLU A 34 7.08 -1.58 -36.23
C GLU A 34 8.45 -2.05 -36.78
N ARG A 35 8.87 -1.51 -37.93
CA ARG A 35 10.18 -1.81 -38.51
C ARG A 35 11.33 -1.39 -37.57
N MET A 36 11.20 -0.22 -36.96
CA MET A 36 12.20 0.29 -36.02
C MET A 36 12.28 -0.54 -34.73
N ILE A 37 11.15 -1.04 -34.23
CA ILE A 37 11.11 -1.96 -33.08
C ILE A 37 11.74 -3.30 -33.43
N THR A 38 11.24 -3.97 -34.47
CA THR A 38 11.66 -5.34 -34.83
C THR A 38 13.15 -5.46 -35.14
N ALA A 39 13.73 -4.47 -35.83
CA ALA A 39 15.17 -4.44 -36.12
C ALA A 39 16.06 -4.29 -34.87
N ASN A 40 15.51 -3.77 -33.77
CA ASN A 40 16.25 -3.48 -32.54
C ASN A 40 15.96 -4.46 -31.39
N LEU A 41 15.13 -5.49 -31.57
CA LEU A 41 14.84 -6.50 -30.54
C LEU A 41 16.11 -7.24 -30.04
N ARG A 42 17.14 -7.36 -30.89
CA ARG A 42 18.45 -7.94 -30.51
C ARG A 42 19.16 -7.13 -29.41
N LEU A 43 19.01 -5.81 -29.43
CA LEU A 43 19.58 -4.92 -28.42
C LEU A 43 18.94 -5.18 -27.05
N VAL A 44 17.61 -5.40 -27.02
CA VAL A 44 16.89 -5.72 -25.78
C VAL A 44 17.45 -6.99 -25.15
N ILE A 45 17.57 -8.07 -25.93
CA ILE A 45 18.13 -9.35 -25.45
C ILE A 45 19.54 -9.15 -24.87
N ALA A 46 20.39 -8.38 -25.57
CA ALA A 46 21.76 -8.11 -25.12
C ALA A 46 21.79 -7.37 -23.77
N ILE A 47 20.89 -6.40 -23.57
CA ILE A 47 20.78 -5.65 -22.32
C ILE A 47 20.17 -6.50 -21.21
N SER A 48 19.09 -7.24 -21.48
CA SER A 48 18.38 -8.08 -20.49
C SER A 48 19.27 -9.19 -19.91
N LYS A 49 20.21 -9.73 -20.69
CA LYS A 49 21.20 -10.71 -20.19
C LYS A 49 22.00 -10.20 -18.98
N GLY A 50 22.28 -8.89 -18.90
CA GLY A 50 22.99 -8.29 -17.75
C GLY A 50 22.18 -8.24 -16.45
N TYR A 51 20.88 -8.53 -16.51
CA TYR A 51 19.94 -8.49 -15.39
C TYR A 51 19.43 -9.88 -14.99
N MET A 52 19.99 -10.95 -15.56
CA MET A 52 19.67 -12.32 -15.19
C MET A 52 19.98 -12.60 -13.71
N ASN A 53 19.34 -13.63 -13.14
CA ASN A 53 19.53 -14.12 -11.77
C ASN A 53 19.17 -13.09 -10.68
N ARG A 54 18.26 -12.15 -10.96
CA ARG A 54 17.77 -11.15 -10.01
C ARG A 54 16.31 -11.36 -9.58
N GLY A 55 15.80 -12.59 -9.71
CA GLY A 55 14.44 -12.96 -9.29
C GLY A 55 13.35 -12.84 -10.36
N ILE A 56 13.70 -12.44 -11.59
CA ILE A 56 12.78 -12.44 -12.75
C ILE A 56 13.38 -13.33 -13.84
N SER A 57 12.53 -14.05 -14.57
CA SER A 57 12.95 -14.91 -15.67
C SER A 57 13.46 -14.09 -16.86
N LEU A 58 14.37 -14.66 -17.68
CA LEU A 58 14.89 -13.96 -18.84
C LEU A 58 13.80 -13.56 -19.86
N PRO A 59 12.81 -14.41 -20.19
CA PRO A 59 11.68 -14.01 -21.03
C PRO A 59 10.95 -12.77 -20.50
N ASP A 60 10.64 -12.72 -19.19
CA ASP A 60 9.94 -11.57 -18.61
C ASP A 60 10.81 -10.30 -18.65
N LEU A 61 12.12 -10.42 -18.41
CA LEU A 61 13.06 -9.30 -18.58
C LEU A 61 13.15 -8.80 -20.02
N ILE A 62 12.95 -9.67 -21.01
CA ILE A 62 12.91 -9.30 -22.42
C ILE A 62 11.63 -8.55 -22.72
N GLU A 63 10.47 -9.05 -22.29
CA GLU A 63 9.19 -8.38 -22.53
C GLU A 63 9.13 -6.98 -21.90
N GLU A 64 9.60 -6.85 -20.67
CA GLU A 64 9.69 -5.55 -19.99
C GLU A 64 10.72 -4.62 -20.65
N GLY A 65 11.78 -5.19 -21.21
CA GLY A 65 12.75 -4.48 -22.05
C GLY A 65 12.13 -4.01 -23.37
N ASN A 66 11.26 -4.81 -23.99
CA ASN A 66 10.53 -4.47 -25.22
C ASN A 66 9.59 -3.27 -24.97
N VAL A 67 8.90 -3.22 -23.81
CA VAL A 67 8.10 -2.05 -23.42
C VAL A 67 8.98 -0.79 -23.31
N GLY A 68 10.20 -0.93 -22.79
CA GLY A 68 11.19 0.16 -22.78
C GLY A 68 11.63 0.59 -24.19
N LEU A 69 11.85 -0.37 -25.09
CA LEU A 69 12.20 -0.10 -26.49
C LEU A 69 11.07 0.64 -27.21
N ILE A 70 9.82 0.25 -27.04
CA ILE A 70 8.66 0.90 -27.66
C ILE A 70 8.61 2.39 -27.26
N ARG A 71 8.78 2.70 -25.97
CA ARG A 71 8.86 4.09 -25.49
C ARG A 71 10.05 4.85 -26.08
N ALA A 72 11.18 4.18 -26.28
CA ALA A 72 12.32 4.80 -26.94
C ALA A 72 12.02 5.14 -28.41
N VAL A 73 11.30 4.29 -29.13
CA VAL A 73 10.92 4.57 -30.52
C VAL A 73 9.95 5.74 -30.60
N GLU A 74 8.99 5.84 -29.67
CA GLU A 74 8.04 6.96 -29.59
C GLU A 74 8.70 8.32 -29.29
N GLY A 75 9.79 8.33 -28.51
CA GLY A 75 10.48 9.55 -28.09
C GLY A 75 11.78 9.85 -28.81
N PHE A 76 12.17 9.07 -29.82
CA PHE A 76 13.46 9.23 -30.49
C PHE A 76 13.43 10.38 -31.49
N ASP A 77 14.28 11.39 -31.27
CA ASP A 77 14.45 12.54 -32.16
C ASP A 77 15.73 12.41 -33.02
N PRO A 78 15.62 12.23 -34.35
CA PRO A 78 16.76 12.18 -35.27
C PRO A 78 17.59 13.47 -35.32
N ALA A 79 17.02 14.62 -34.97
CA ALA A 79 17.70 15.92 -35.03
C ALA A 79 18.85 16.03 -34.00
N GLN A 80 18.76 15.28 -32.89
CA GLN A 80 19.77 15.25 -31.82
C GLN A 80 21.10 14.60 -32.27
N GLY A 81 21.13 13.90 -33.41
CA GLY A 81 22.35 13.33 -34.00
C GLY A 81 22.93 12.11 -33.28
N ALA A 82 22.35 11.68 -32.16
CA ALA A 82 22.74 10.46 -31.45
C ALA A 82 22.21 9.20 -32.17
N ARG A 83 22.94 8.09 -32.08
CA ARG A 83 22.47 6.78 -32.57
C ARG A 83 21.26 6.32 -31.77
N PHE A 84 20.29 5.68 -32.43
CA PHE A 84 19.10 5.16 -31.77
C PHE A 84 19.45 4.18 -30.64
N SER A 85 20.43 3.31 -30.87
CA SER A 85 20.88 2.33 -29.86
C SER A 85 21.36 2.97 -28.56
N THR A 86 22.01 4.14 -28.62
CA THR A 86 22.45 4.90 -27.44
C THR A 86 21.26 5.38 -26.62
N TYR A 87 20.26 5.95 -27.29
CA TYR A 87 19.03 6.44 -26.66
C TYR A 87 18.17 5.31 -26.10
N ALA A 88 17.90 4.28 -26.91
CA ALA A 88 17.10 3.12 -26.55
C ALA A 88 17.69 2.36 -25.37
N SER A 89 19.02 2.27 -25.26
CA SER A 89 19.69 1.60 -24.15
C SER A 89 19.30 2.16 -22.78
N TRP A 90 19.05 3.47 -22.68
CA TRP A 90 18.62 4.08 -21.41
C TRP A 90 17.21 3.64 -21.04
N TRP A 91 16.27 3.70 -21.98
CA TRP A 91 14.87 3.31 -21.79
C TRP A 91 14.70 1.82 -21.49
N ILE A 92 15.43 0.96 -22.21
CA ILE A 92 15.42 -0.49 -21.97
C ILE A 92 15.92 -0.78 -20.55
N LYS A 93 17.08 -0.22 -20.15
CA LYS A 93 17.61 -0.39 -18.79
C LYS A 93 16.65 0.15 -17.72
N GLN A 94 16.02 1.29 -17.98
CA GLN A 94 15.09 1.92 -17.04
C GLN A 94 13.84 1.07 -16.84
N SER A 95 13.27 0.54 -17.92
CA SER A 95 12.11 -0.36 -17.88
C SER A 95 12.41 -1.61 -17.08
N ILE A 96 13.51 -2.30 -17.42
CA ILE A 96 13.96 -3.52 -16.72
C ILE A 96 14.22 -3.25 -15.24
N LYS A 97 14.93 -2.16 -14.90
CA LYS A 97 15.17 -1.77 -13.50
C LYS A 97 13.85 -1.53 -12.77
N ARG A 98 12.92 -0.79 -13.36
CA ARG A 98 11.61 -0.52 -12.75
C ARG A 98 10.85 -1.81 -12.47
N THR A 99 10.86 -2.76 -13.39
CA THR A 99 10.17 -4.04 -13.22
C THR A 99 10.85 -4.90 -12.15
N LEU A 100 12.18 -4.94 -12.11
CA LEU A 100 12.91 -5.58 -11.02
C LEU A 100 12.52 -5.03 -9.64
N LEU A 101 12.33 -3.71 -9.51
CA LEU A 101 11.93 -3.09 -8.25
C LEU A 101 10.48 -3.43 -7.85
N ASN A 102 9.59 -3.63 -8.82
CA ASN A 102 8.17 -3.84 -8.56
C ASN A 102 7.76 -5.32 -8.46
N ALA A 103 8.36 -6.19 -9.27
CA ALA A 103 7.89 -7.57 -9.47
C ALA A 103 8.68 -8.61 -8.66
N THR A 104 9.88 -8.29 -8.15
CA THR A 104 10.70 -9.28 -7.42
C THR A 104 10.27 -9.50 -5.97
N GLN A 105 9.52 -8.55 -5.39
CA GLN A 105 9.26 -8.51 -3.96
C GLN A 105 7.79 -8.88 -3.68
N PRO A 106 7.51 -9.78 -2.73
CA PRO A 106 6.13 -10.06 -2.30
C PRO A 106 5.44 -8.84 -1.72
N ILE A 107 6.22 -7.98 -1.05
CA ILE A 107 5.77 -6.72 -0.48
C ILE A 107 6.29 -5.59 -1.37
N HIS A 108 5.37 -4.84 -1.96
CA HIS A 108 5.73 -3.70 -2.79
C HIS A 108 6.43 -2.61 -1.96
N ILE A 109 7.64 -2.23 -2.38
CA ILE A 109 8.40 -1.13 -1.78
C ILE A 109 8.54 -0.02 -2.83
N PRO A 110 8.09 1.21 -2.54
CA PRO A 110 8.21 2.33 -3.48
C PRO A 110 9.66 2.62 -3.90
N ALA A 111 9.85 3.08 -5.14
CA ALA A 111 11.17 3.35 -5.73
C ALA A 111 12.04 4.30 -4.88
N TYR A 112 11.44 5.35 -4.30
CA TYR A 112 12.18 6.30 -3.44
C TYR A 112 12.70 5.64 -2.15
N MET A 113 12.02 4.61 -1.64
CA MET A 113 12.48 3.86 -0.46
C MET A 113 13.66 2.95 -0.81
N ILE A 114 13.72 2.41 -2.02
CA ILE A 114 14.83 1.57 -2.47
C ILE A 114 16.13 2.38 -2.56
N ASP A 115 16.08 3.61 -3.07
CA ASP A 115 17.24 4.51 -3.04
C ASP A 115 17.73 4.76 -1.61
N LEU A 116 16.80 5.05 -0.69
CA LEU A 116 17.12 5.23 0.73
C LEU A 116 17.71 3.97 1.36
N ILE A 117 17.19 2.78 1.02
CA ILE A 117 17.73 1.49 1.47
C ILE A 117 19.15 1.28 0.95
N SER A 118 19.40 1.55 -0.34
CA SER A 118 20.73 1.43 -0.94
C SER A 118 21.72 2.39 -0.28
N ARG A 119 21.33 3.66 -0.08
CA ARG A 119 22.13 4.65 0.64
C ARG A 119 22.40 4.24 2.08
N CYS A 120 21.39 3.72 2.78
CA CYS A 120 21.52 3.20 4.13
C CYS A 120 22.51 2.04 4.21
N LYS A 121 22.47 1.11 3.24
CA LYS A 121 23.39 -0.03 3.16
C LYS A 121 24.82 0.44 2.90
N SER A 122 25.02 1.37 1.97
CA SER A 122 26.34 1.95 1.68
C SER A 122 26.90 2.73 2.87
N ALA A 123 26.08 3.56 3.52
CA ALA A 123 26.48 4.31 4.71
C ALA A 123 26.84 3.37 5.88
N SER A 124 26.04 2.31 6.09
CA SER A 124 26.32 1.30 7.11
C SER A 124 27.66 0.62 6.88
N LYS A 125 27.94 0.19 5.63
CA LYS A 125 29.21 -0.45 5.27
C LYS A 125 30.40 0.50 5.47
N MET A 126 30.28 1.75 5.03
CA MET A 126 31.34 2.75 5.20
C MET A 126 31.62 3.06 6.68
N LEU A 127 30.58 3.14 7.52
CA LEU A 127 30.75 3.37 8.95
C LEU A 127 31.38 2.15 9.64
N GLU A 128 30.98 0.94 9.25
CA GLU A 128 31.56 -0.29 9.76
C GLU A 128 33.06 -0.40 9.43
N GLU A 129 33.46 -0.02 8.22
CA GLU A 129 34.87 0.07 7.82
C GLU A 129 35.66 1.12 8.64
N LYS A 130 35.02 2.23 9.04
CA LYS A 130 35.67 3.30 9.83
C LYS A 130 35.73 3.01 11.33
N LEU A 131 34.69 2.39 11.88
CA LEU A 131 34.51 2.17 13.32
C LEU A 131 35.02 0.80 13.78
N GLY A 132 35.14 -0.17 12.87
CA GLY A 132 35.50 -1.55 13.19
C GLY A 132 34.39 -2.35 13.88
N HIS A 133 33.18 -1.79 13.98
CA HIS A 133 31.99 -2.43 14.54
C HIS A 133 30.73 -1.96 13.79
N PRO A 134 29.61 -2.70 13.84
CA PRO A 134 28.37 -2.26 13.20
C PRO A 134 27.89 -0.92 13.81
N PRO A 135 27.46 0.05 12.99
CA PRO A 135 27.08 1.37 13.47
C PRO A 135 25.78 1.35 14.27
N SER A 136 25.70 2.20 15.29
CA SER A 136 24.46 2.47 16.01
C SER A 136 23.45 3.20 15.14
N LEU A 137 22.16 3.07 15.46
CA LEU A 137 21.09 3.79 14.77
C LEU A 137 21.27 5.31 14.80
N VAL A 138 21.84 5.83 15.90
CA VAL A 138 22.10 7.27 16.05
C VAL A 138 23.23 7.73 15.14
N GLU A 139 24.29 6.92 15.02
CA GLU A 139 25.44 7.19 14.15
C GLU A 139 25.05 7.15 12.68
N LEU A 140 24.27 6.13 12.30
CA LEU A 140 23.75 5.97 10.95
C LEU A 140 22.78 7.10 10.56
N ALA A 141 21.93 7.54 11.50
CA ALA A 141 21.03 8.68 11.28
C ALA A 141 21.80 9.99 11.05
N ARG A 142 22.88 10.20 11.81
CA ARG A 142 23.77 11.36 11.67
C ARG A 142 24.48 11.36 10.32
N GLU A 143 25.02 10.22 9.91
CA GLU A 143 25.72 10.07 8.63
C GLU A 143 24.78 10.27 7.44
N MET A 144 23.57 9.70 7.51
CA MET A 144 22.57 9.84 6.45
C MET A 144 21.88 11.22 6.44
N GLN A 145 22.03 12.02 7.49
CA GLN A 145 21.32 13.28 7.72
C GLN A 145 19.79 13.11 7.70
N VAL A 146 19.31 12.05 8.35
CA VAL A 146 17.88 11.68 8.39
C VAL A 146 17.41 11.57 9.85
N PRO A 147 16.19 12.03 10.20
CA PRO A 147 15.65 11.86 11.54
C PRO A 147 15.55 10.38 11.95
N LEU A 148 15.78 10.08 13.23
CA LEU A 148 15.72 8.71 13.78
C LEU A 148 14.41 7.98 13.44
N GLY A 149 13.27 8.66 13.53
CA GLY A 149 11.97 8.07 13.19
C GLY A 149 11.89 7.60 11.74
N LYS A 150 12.47 8.36 10.80
CA LYS A 150 12.52 7.98 9.39
C LYS A 150 13.51 6.85 9.14
N LEU A 151 14.62 6.79 9.88
CA LEU A 151 15.56 5.66 9.80
C LEU A 151 14.93 4.34 10.27
N GLN A 152 14.06 4.37 11.28
CA GLN A 152 13.31 3.17 11.71
C GLN A 152 12.42 2.61 10.59
N ILE A 153 11.74 3.50 9.85
CA ILE A 153 10.92 3.11 8.71
C ILE A 153 11.80 2.49 7.61
N ILE A 154 12.95 3.09 7.30
CA ILE A 154 13.92 2.56 6.33
C ILE A 154 14.41 1.17 6.76
N ARG A 155 14.72 0.97 8.05
CA ARG A 155 15.14 -0.33 8.58
C ARG A 155 14.03 -1.37 8.53
N ARG A 156 12.78 -0.99 8.79
CA ARG A 156 11.61 -1.88 8.62
C ARG A 156 11.44 -2.28 7.16
N ALA A 157 11.59 -1.34 6.24
CA ALA A 157 11.55 -1.61 4.81
C ALA A 157 12.72 -2.49 4.35
N LEU A 158 13.93 -2.27 4.88
CA LEU A 158 15.10 -3.14 4.64
C LEU A 158 14.86 -4.58 5.13
N ARG A 159 14.22 -4.75 6.30
CA ARG A 159 13.85 -6.08 6.79
C ARG A 159 12.86 -6.74 5.84
N ALA A 160 11.79 -6.04 5.45
CA ALA A 160 10.81 -6.55 4.49
C ALA A 160 11.47 -6.94 3.16
N TYR A 161 12.40 -6.13 2.66
CA TYR A 161 13.16 -6.38 1.43
C TYR A 161 14.04 -7.63 1.50
N ASN A 162 14.59 -7.95 2.68
CA ASN A 162 15.45 -9.12 2.87
C ASN A 162 14.69 -10.36 3.39
N THR A 163 13.38 -10.27 3.61
CA THR A 163 12.61 -11.40 4.15
C THR A 163 12.41 -12.45 3.05
N PRO A 164 12.87 -13.69 3.24
CA PRO A 164 12.67 -14.74 2.24
C PRO A 164 11.18 -15.09 2.12
N ASN A 165 10.77 -15.44 0.90
CA ASN A 165 9.37 -15.78 0.58
C ASN A 165 8.91 -17.10 1.23
N GLN A 166 9.86 -17.92 1.67
CA GLN A 166 9.62 -19.19 2.35
C GLN A 166 10.60 -19.29 3.51
N VAL A 167 10.07 -19.44 4.72
CA VAL A 167 10.84 -19.90 5.86
C VAL A 167 10.43 -21.35 6.02
N THR A 168 11.28 -22.29 5.62
CA THR A 168 11.13 -23.69 6.06
C THR A 168 11.89 -23.79 7.38
N THR A 169 11.16 -23.87 8.49
CA THR A 169 11.79 -24.19 9.79
C THR A 169 11.96 -25.68 9.86
N GLN A 170 13.19 -26.12 10.09
CA GLN A 170 13.42 -27.49 10.54
C GLN A 170 13.09 -27.54 12.04
N ASN A 171 12.28 -28.51 12.43
CA ASN A 171 12.04 -28.80 13.85
C ASN A 171 13.32 -29.34 14.51
N SER A 172 13.34 -29.38 15.85
CA SER A 172 14.42 -29.97 16.64
C SER A 172 14.74 -31.44 16.29
N GLU A 173 13.80 -32.14 15.64
CA GLU A 173 13.92 -33.54 15.21
C GLU A 173 14.34 -33.69 13.73
N GLY A 174 14.58 -32.58 13.03
CA GLY A 174 15.02 -32.59 11.62
C GLY A 174 13.88 -32.70 10.59
N ASP A 175 12.64 -32.94 11.05
CA ASP A 175 11.47 -32.89 10.18
C ASP A 175 11.15 -31.46 9.74
N VAL A 176 10.76 -31.32 8.48
CA VAL A 176 10.31 -30.04 7.90
C VAL A 176 8.92 -29.76 8.47
N ALA A 177 8.83 -28.92 9.50
CA ALA A 177 7.54 -28.37 9.89
C ALA A 177 7.12 -27.31 8.90
N ASP A 178 5.86 -27.40 8.46
CA ASP A 178 5.24 -26.27 7.81
C ASP A 178 4.98 -25.19 8.86
N PHE A 179 5.27 -23.93 8.53
CA PHE A 179 4.98 -22.80 9.42
C PHE A 179 3.49 -22.75 9.77
N ALA A 180 2.62 -23.27 8.89
CA ALA A 180 1.19 -23.38 9.13
C ALA A 180 0.85 -24.16 10.42
N ASP A 181 1.69 -25.10 10.83
CA ASP A 181 1.43 -25.96 12.00
C ASP A 181 1.83 -25.31 13.33
N VAL A 182 2.62 -24.23 13.29
CA VAL A 182 3.18 -23.57 14.49
C VAL A 182 2.32 -22.38 14.95
N PHE A 183 1.57 -21.75 14.04
CA PHE A 183 0.82 -20.54 14.35
C PHE A 183 -0.67 -20.82 14.59
N GLU A 184 -1.19 -20.33 15.71
CA GLU A 184 -2.62 -20.35 16.00
C GLU A 184 -3.39 -19.46 15.03
N ASP A 185 -4.51 -19.98 14.50
CA ASP A 185 -5.45 -19.17 13.73
C ASP A 185 -6.23 -18.23 14.66
N THR A 186 -5.81 -16.97 14.67
CA THR A 186 -6.48 -15.91 15.45
C THR A 186 -7.73 -15.35 14.79
N THR A 187 -8.03 -15.72 13.54
CA THR A 187 -9.22 -15.26 12.82
C THR A 187 -10.42 -16.16 13.07
N SER A 188 -10.20 -17.46 13.27
CA SER A 188 -11.24 -18.39 13.67
C SER A 188 -11.61 -18.21 15.15
N LYS A 189 -12.90 -18.19 15.45
CA LYS A 189 -13.36 -18.23 16.84
C LYS A 189 -13.09 -19.61 17.41
N ASN A 190 -12.45 -19.67 18.57
CA ASN A 190 -12.25 -20.92 19.28
C ASN A 190 -13.61 -21.61 19.55
N PRO A 191 -13.79 -22.89 19.16
CA PRO A 191 -15.08 -23.59 19.26
C PRO A 191 -15.59 -23.65 20.70
N THR A 192 -14.68 -23.78 21.68
CA THR A 192 -15.05 -23.76 23.11
C THR A 192 -15.67 -22.43 23.49
N LYS A 193 -15.08 -21.30 23.06
CA LYS A 193 -15.65 -19.97 23.32
C LYS A 193 -17.02 -19.78 22.66
N VAL A 194 -17.20 -20.32 21.45
CA VAL A 194 -18.49 -20.25 20.76
C VAL A 194 -19.56 -21.05 21.51
N ILE A 195 -19.22 -22.21 22.05
CA ILE A 195 -20.14 -23.01 22.87
C ILE A 195 -20.47 -22.28 24.17
N GLU A 196 -19.46 -21.77 24.89
CA GLU A 196 -19.66 -20.96 26.11
C GLU A 196 -20.56 -19.74 25.87
N GLU A 197 -20.35 -19.01 24.77
CA GLU A 197 -21.19 -17.86 24.36
C GLU A 197 -22.65 -18.29 24.13
N ASN A 198 -22.87 -19.43 23.46
CA ASN A 198 -24.22 -19.95 23.17
C ASN A 198 -24.92 -20.50 24.42
N GLU A 199 -24.20 -21.22 25.28
CA GLU A 199 -24.74 -21.71 26.56
C GLU A 199 -25.16 -20.54 27.46
N LEU A 200 -24.31 -19.51 27.55
CA LEU A 200 -24.63 -18.29 28.29
C LEU A 200 -25.86 -17.59 27.73
N LEU A 201 -25.97 -17.50 26.39
CA LEU A 201 -27.14 -16.92 25.73
C LEU A 201 -28.41 -17.73 26.04
N GLY A 202 -28.33 -19.06 26.04
CA GLY A 202 -29.44 -19.93 26.43
C GLY A 202 -29.91 -19.70 27.88
N VAL A 203 -28.98 -19.55 28.83
CA VAL A 203 -29.30 -19.19 30.23
C VAL A 203 -29.99 -17.83 30.29
N ILE A 204 -29.49 -16.83 29.55
CA ILE A 204 -30.10 -15.49 29.50
C ILE A 204 -31.52 -15.56 28.92
N MET A 205 -31.74 -16.30 27.82
CA MET A 205 -33.07 -16.46 27.24
C MET A 205 -34.05 -17.12 28.20
N GLY A 206 -33.64 -18.17 28.91
CA GLY A 206 -34.47 -18.81 29.94
C GLY A 206 -34.83 -17.86 31.09
N LEU A 207 -33.90 -16.99 31.51
CA LEU A 207 -34.20 -15.98 32.54
C LEU A 207 -35.16 -14.90 32.03
N LEU A 208 -35.05 -14.50 30.76
CA LEU A 208 -35.97 -13.55 30.14
C LEU A 208 -37.42 -14.08 30.07
N GLU A 209 -37.63 -15.40 30.11
CA GLU A 209 -38.97 -15.99 30.18
C GLU A 209 -39.60 -15.90 31.59
N THR A 210 -38.79 -15.71 32.64
CA THR A 210 -39.27 -15.60 34.03
C THR A 210 -39.71 -14.19 34.43
N ILE A 211 -39.33 -13.18 33.63
CA ILE A 211 -39.64 -11.78 33.88
C ILE A 211 -40.89 -11.33 33.10
N ASP A 212 -41.36 -10.11 33.37
CA ASP A 212 -42.51 -9.56 32.65
C ASP A 212 -42.23 -9.48 31.14
N SER A 213 -43.23 -9.85 30.34
CA SER A 213 -43.13 -9.90 28.87
C SER A 213 -42.67 -8.58 28.24
N ARG A 214 -43.05 -7.44 28.83
CA ARG A 214 -42.71 -6.12 28.30
C ARG A 214 -41.28 -5.70 28.66
N GLU A 215 -40.80 -6.14 29.81
CA GLU A 215 -39.40 -5.94 30.23
C GLU A 215 -38.45 -6.83 29.43
N ALA A 216 -38.86 -8.08 29.14
CA ALA A 216 -38.13 -8.99 28.27
C ALA A 216 -38.00 -8.46 26.83
N GLU A 217 -39.08 -7.91 26.28
CA GLU A 217 -39.08 -7.31 24.94
C GLU A 217 -38.11 -6.12 24.85
N VAL A 218 -38.08 -5.26 25.86
CA VAL A 218 -37.12 -4.14 25.95
C VAL A 218 -35.68 -4.64 25.90
N LEU A 219 -35.34 -5.67 26.68
CA LEU A 219 -33.98 -6.23 26.72
C LEU A 219 -33.59 -6.96 25.42
N ARG A 220 -34.51 -7.73 24.83
CA ARG A 220 -34.29 -8.42 23.54
C ARG A 220 -33.94 -7.44 22.43
N LEU A 221 -34.71 -6.36 22.32
CA LEU A 221 -34.49 -5.30 21.32
C LEU A 221 -33.23 -4.48 21.62
N ARG A 222 -32.94 -4.21 22.89
CA ARG A 222 -31.79 -3.41 23.32
C ARG A 222 -30.46 -4.10 23.02
N PHE A 223 -30.38 -5.41 23.28
CA PHE A 223 -29.16 -6.20 23.18
C PHE A 223 -29.10 -7.10 21.94
N GLY A 224 -30.19 -7.17 21.15
CA GLY A 224 -30.21 -7.95 19.92
C GLY A 224 -30.19 -9.47 20.17
N LEU A 225 -30.81 -9.93 21.26
CA LEU A 225 -30.68 -11.31 21.73
C LEU A 225 -31.36 -12.34 20.82
N ASP A 226 -32.33 -11.92 20.01
CA ASP A 226 -33.03 -12.77 19.03
C ASP A 226 -32.38 -12.72 17.63
N GLY A 227 -31.11 -12.35 17.54
CA GLY A 227 -30.38 -12.22 16.27
C GLY A 227 -30.71 -10.95 15.48
N THR A 228 -31.41 -9.99 16.09
CA THR A 228 -31.63 -8.65 15.53
C THR A 228 -30.49 -7.70 15.92
N GLU A 229 -30.25 -6.65 15.16
CA GLU A 229 -29.30 -5.62 15.58
C GLU A 229 -29.73 -4.94 16.89
N PRO A 230 -28.78 -4.65 17.81
CA PRO A 230 -29.08 -3.97 19.07
C PRO A 230 -29.54 -2.53 18.81
N LEU A 231 -30.71 -2.18 19.34
CA LEU A 231 -31.32 -0.86 19.15
C LEU A 231 -30.93 0.13 20.25
N THR A 232 -30.95 1.43 19.93
CA THR A 232 -30.77 2.51 20.91
C THR A 232 -31.99 2.65 21.83
N LEU A 233 -31.82 3.25 23.02
CA LEU A 233 -32.92 3.49 23.97
C LEU A 233 -34.12 4.24 23.34
N ASN A 234 -33.83 5.13 22.39
CA ASN A 234 -34.87 5.91 21.71
C ASN A 234 -35.64 5.04 20.69
N GLU A 235 -34.93 4.22 19.93
CA GLU A 235 -35.54 3.30 18.96
C GLU A 235 -36.37 2.21 19.64
N VAL A 236 -35.86 1.65 20.75
CA VAL A 236 -36.63 0.72 21.60
C VAL A 236 -37.88 1.40 22.15
N GLY A 237 -37.76 2.64 22.64
CA GLY A 237 -38.89 3.42 23.14
C GLY A 237 -39.98 3.64 22.09
N ASN A 238 -39.59 3.99 20.86
CA ASN A 238 -40.52 4.16 19.74
C ASN A 238 -41.23 2.85 19.38
N ARG A 239 -40.56 1.70 19.50
CA ARG A 239 -41.11 0.39 19.14
C ARG A 239 -42.07 -0.17 20.20
N VAL A 240 -41.77 0.05 21.48
CA VAL A 240 -42.54 -0.46 22.64
C VAL A 240 -43.56 0.57 23.17
N GLY A 241 -43.57 1.77 22.61
CA GLY A 241 -44.47 2.88 23.00
C GLY A 241 -44.11 3.49 24.36
N LEU A 242 -42.82 3.62 24.66
CA LEU A 242 -42.28 4.14 25.92
C LEU A 242 -41.34 5.33 25.68
N THR A 243 -41.22 6.21 26.67
CA THR A 243 -40.21 7.27 26.61
C THR A 243 -38.81 6.69 26.77
N ARG A 244 -37.81 7.35 26.18
CA ARG A 244 -36.40 6.97 26.31
C ARG A 244 -35.96 6.73 27.77
N GLU A 245 -36.35 7.62 28.68
CA GLU A 245 -35.99 7.48 30.10
C GLU A 245 -36.69 6.30 30.75
N ARG A 246 -37.94 5.99 30.35
CA ARG A 246 -38.64 4.81 30.86
C ARG A 246 -37.96 3.52 30.41
N VAL A 247 -37.49 3.45 29.17
CA VAL A 247 -36.70 2.30 28.67
C VAL A 247 -35.41 2.14 29.48
N ARG A 248 -34.70 3.24 29.78
CA ARG A 248 -33.49 3.22 30.61
C ARG A 248 -33.76 2.71 32.03
N GLN A 249 -34.87 3.13 32.65
CA GLN A 249 -35.29 2.65 33.97
C GLN A 249 -35.55 1.14 33.96
N ILE A 250 -36.31 0.66 32.97
CA ILE A 250 -36.61 -0.76 32.80
C ILE A 250 -35.32 -1.57 32.59
N GLU A 251 -34.39 -1.08 31.75
CA GLU A 251 -33.10 -1.73 31.52
C GLU A 251 -32.34 -1.93 32.85
N VAL A 252 -32.17 -0.86 33.64
CA VAL A 252 -31.42 -0.92 34.91
C VAL A 252 -32.13 -1.82 35.92
N GLU A 253 -33.42 -1.60 36.17
CA GLU A 253 -34.19 -2.35 37.17
C GLU A 253 -34.25 -3.85 36.84
N THR A 254 -34.46 -4.18 35.56
CA THR A 254 -34.54 -5.57 35.11
C THR A 254 -33.17 -6.25 35.18
N LEU A 255 -32.08 -5.58 34.78
CA LEU A 255 -30.72 -6.13 34.89
C LEU A 255 -30.30 -6.36 36.35
N GLU A 256 -30.66 -5.45 37.27
CA GLU A 256 -30.43 -5.64 38.70
C GLU A 256 -31.24 -6.80 39.28
N ARG A 257 -32.48 -6.97 38.84
CA ARG A 257 -33.33 -8.09 39.25
C ARG A 257 -32.81 -9.43 38.73
N LEU A 258 -32.44 -9.49 37.46
CA LEU A 258 -31.82 -10.67 36.84
C LEU A 258 -30.47 -11.00 37.51
N GLY A 259 -29.67 -9.99 37.83
CA GLY A 259 -28.39 -10.16 38.52
C GLY A 259 -28.54 -10.74 39.94
N ARG A 260 -29.64 -10.41 40.64
CA ARG A 260 -29.96 -10.99 41.95
C ARG A 260 -30.41 -12.45 41.85
N GLN A 261 -31.17 -12.81 40.81
CA GLN A 261 -31.60 -14.19 40.58
C GLN A 261 -30.44 -15.13 40.24
N LEU A 262 -29.38 -14.61 39.62
CA LEU A 262 -28.20 -15.40 39.26
C LEU A 262 -27.26 -15.73 40.45
N GLY A 263 -27.50 -15.18 41.65
CA GLY A 263 -26.73 -15.50 42.86
C GLY A 263 -25.23 -15.18 42.77
N SER A 264 -24.85 -13.90 42.94
CA SER A 264 -23.51 -13.41 43.34
C SER A 264 -22.26 -14.00 42.65
N ASN A 265 -21.73 -13.29 41.64
CA ASN A 265 -20.32 -12.83 41.52
C ASN A 265 -19.94 -12.32 40.12
N GLN A 266 -20.87 -12.34 39.15
CA GLN A 266 -20.70 -11.66 37.87
C GLN A 266 -21.84 -10.66 37.68
N SER A 267 -21.54 -9.37 37.81
CA SER A 267 -22.47 -8.33 37.43
C SER A 267 -22.83 -8.50 35.94
N LEU A 268 -24.08 -8.86 35.63
CA LEU A 268 -24.61 -8.99 34.26
C LEU A 268 -24.36 -7.72 33.43
N ALA A 269 -24.28 -6.56 34.10
CA ALA A 269 -23.87 -5.29 33.49
C ALA A 269 -22.49 -5.34 32.81
N LEU A 270 -21.58 -6.24 33.20
CA LEU A 270 -20.29 -6.45 32.55
C LEU A 270 -20.40 -7.27 31.25
N LEU A 271 -21.37 -8.18 31.16
CA LEU A 271 -21.66 -8.95 29.94
C LEU A 271 -22.29 -8.06 28.86
N PHE A 272 -23.14 -7.12 29.28
CA PHE A 272 -23.85 -6.18 28.42
C PHE A 272 -23.13 -4.84 28.20
N LYS A 273 -21.91 -4.66 28.73
CA LYS A 273 -21.12 -3.42 28.62
C LYS A 273 -20.71 -3.07 27.17
N THR A 274 -21.00 -3.95 26.22
CA THR A 274 -20.81 -3.77 24.77
C THR A 274 -22.06 -3.22 24.05
N GLY A 275 -23.07 -2.76 24.79
CA GLY A 275 -24.18 -2.00 24.20
C GLY A 275 -23.71 -0.63 23.64
N PRO A 276 -24.44 -0.02 22.68
CA PRO A 276 -24.01 1.11 21.83
C PRO A 276 -23.50 2.41 22.50
N GLY A 277 -23.41 2.47 23.82
CA GLY A 277 -22.93 3.64 24.59
C GLY A 277 -21.66 3.40 25.42
N GLY A 278 -21.14 2.18 25.50
CA GLY A 278 -19.90 1.86 26.23
C GLY A 278 -18.74 1.66 25.26
N HIS A 279 -17.83 2.64 25.16
CA HIS A 279 -16.57 2.45 24.45
C HIS A 279 -15.69 1.42 25.18
N ALA A 280 -15.81 0.16 24.76
CA ALA A 280 -14.71 -0.79 24.79
C ALA A 280 -14.09 -0.82 23.39
N ALA A 281 -12.88 -0.28 23.27
CA ALA A 281 -12.09 -0.35 22.07
C ALA A 281 -11.92 -1.81 21.64
N ASN A 282 -12.52 -2.13 20.49
CA ASN A 282 -12.36 -3.41 19.84
C ASN A 282 -10.90 -3.57 19.35
N PRO A 283 -10.11 -4.58 19.81
CA PRO A 283 -8.81 -4.83 19.22
C PRO A 283 -8.88 -5.46 17.81
N SER A 284 -10.07 -5.81 17.30
CA SER A 284 -10.26 -6.32 15.94
C SER A 284 -10.90 -5.31 14.96
N ARG A 285 -10.89 -4.01 15.27
CA ARG A 285 -11.11 -2.95 14.25
C ARG A 285 -9.82 -2.19 13.94
N SER A 286 -8.87 -2.86 13.30
CA SER A 286 -7.91 -2.18 12.41
C SER A 286 -8.61 -1.84 11.08
N ARG A 287 -9.20 -0.65 11.05
CA ARG A 287 -9.28 0.26 9.88
C ARG A 287 -9.44 -0.40 8.50
N GLY A 288 -10.68 -0.67 8.12
CA GLY A 288 -11.15 -0.44 6.75
C GLY A 288 -11.38 1.06 6.52
N ALA A 289 -10.34 1.87 6.73
CA ALA A 289 -10.27 3.20 6.14
C ALA A 289 -9.31 3.04 4.98
N THR A 290 -9.82 3.12 3.75
CA THR A 290 -8.98 3.41 2.60
C THR A 290 -8.13 4.61 3.00
N PRO A 291 -6.78 4.48 3.06
CA PRO A 291 -5.97 5.65 3.29
C PRO A 291 -6.29 6.61 2.15
N ALA A 292 -6.54 7.88 2.49
CA ALA A 292 -6.50 8.95 1.52
C ALA A 292 -5.28 8.72 0.60
N PRO A 293 -5.44 8.87 -0.73
CA PRO A 293 -4.32 8.71 -1.64
C PRO A 293 -3.18 9.60 -1.16
N LEU A 294 -1.94 9.10 -1.23
CA LEU A 294 -0.70 9.78 -0.83
C LEU A 294 -0.51 11.19 -1.43
N SER A 295 -1.37 11.62 -2.35
CA SER A 295 -1.51 12.99 -2.86
C SER A 295 -2.00 14.00 -1.81
N GLU A 296 -2.77 13.59 -0.79
CA GLU A 296 -3.35 14.51 0.21
C GLU A 296 -2.37 14.86 1.36
N LEU A 297 -1.35 14.02 1.60
CA LEU A 297 -0.28 14.31 2.57
C LEU A 297 0.90 15.09 1.98
N LEU A 298 0.83 15.44 0.69
CA LEU A 298 1.87 16.13 -0.05
C LEU A 298 1.38 17.39 -0.78
N SER A 299 0.16 17.87 -0.49
CA SER A 299 -0.24 19.18 -0.98
C SER A 299 0.49 20.27 -0.18
N PRO A 300 1.30 21.13 -0.82
CA PRO A 300 1.91 22.25 -0.14
C PRO A 300 0.83 23.26 0.20
N GLU A 301 0.54 23.46 1.49
CA GLU A 301 0.11 24.79 1.91
C GLU A 301 1.28 25.74 1.66
N HIS A 302 1.27 26.34 0.47
CA HIS A 302 2.01 27.56 0.24
C HIS A 302 1.12 28.74 0.63
N PRO A 303 1.57 29.63 1.54
CA PRO A 303 1.32 31.04 1.31
C PRO A 303 1.99 31.40 -0.03
N SER A 304 1.15 31.64 -1.03
CA SER A 304 1.55 32.20 -2.32
C SER A 304 2.38 33.48 -2.12
N LYS A 305 3.70 33.35 -2.26
CA LYS A 305 4.62 34.46 -2.49
C LYS A 305 5.53 34.13 -3.66
N TYR A 306 4.98 33.98 -4.86
CA TYR A 306 5.63 34.26 -6.15
C TYR A 306 4.56 34.19 -7.25
N SER A 307 3.66 35.18 -7.27
CA SER A 307 2.89 35.54 -8.46
C SER A 307 2.94 37.06 -8.61
N GLN A 308 4.05 37.54 -9.15
CA GLN A 308 4.10 38.82 -9.86
C GLN A 308 5.04 38.64 -11.05
N VAL A 309 4.54 37.99 -12.09
CA VAL A 309 4.96 38.36 -13.44
C VAL A 309 4.28 39.71 -13.70
N PRO A 310 5.03 40.80 -13.94
CA PRO A 310 4.40 42.07 -14.27
C PRO A 310 3.68 41.91 -15.62
N ARG A 311 2.35 42.03 -15.59
CA ARG A 311 1.57 42.22 -16.81
C ARG A 311 2.09 43.48 -17.49
N LYS A 312 2.52 43.35 -18.74
CA LYS A 312 2.70 44.48 -19.66
C LYS A 312 1.42 45.34 -19.65
N PRO A 313 1.50 46.66 -19.41
CA PRO A 313 0.40 47.54 -19.77
C PRO A 313 0.45 47.77 -21.29
N LYS A 314 -0.63 47.40 -22.00
CA LYS A 314 -0.90 47.89 -23.35
C LYS A 314 -1.71 49.17 -23.23
N GLY A 315 -1.11 50.27 -23.70
CA GLY A 315 -1.81 51.30 -24.47
C GLY A 315 -2.06 52.64 -23.76
N GLY A 316 -1.45 53.70 -24.30
CA GLY A 316 -2.09 55.01 -24.35
C GLY A 316 -1.23 56.24 -24.05
N ALA A 317 -0.59 56.77 -25.09
CA ALA A 317 -0.45 58.20 -25.43
C ALA A 317 0.23 59.23 -24.48
N GLY A 318 1.06 60.08 -25.10
CA GLY A 318 1.48 61.39 -24.58
C GLY A 318 2.94 61.42 -24.12
N SER A 319 3.88 61.79 -24.99
CA SER A 319 4.41 63.16 -25.15
C SER A 319 5.61 63.45 -24.25
N ASP A 320 6.60 64.07 -24.88
CA ASP A 320 7.63 64.96 -24.33
C ASP A 320 9.05 64.48 -24.00
N ALA A 321 9.96 65.14 -24.73
CA ALA A 321 11.24 65.75 -24.32
C ALA A 321 12.40 64.84 -23.81
N MET A 322 13.52 64.71 -24.53
CA MET A 322 14.65 65.69 -24.63
C MET A 322 15.71 65.52 -23.51
N LYS A 323 16.99 65.51 -23.93
CA LYS A 323 18.29 65.67 -23.20
C LYS A 323 18.96 64.38 -22.66
N ARG A 324 20.11 63.99 -23.26
CA ARG A 324 21.51 64.29 -22.85
C ARG A 324 21.85 63.58 -21.53
N ARG A 325 22.77 62.63 -21.46
CA ARG A 325 24.22 62.75 -21.62
C ARG A 325 24.85 61.36 -21.63
#